data_AF-A0A1X1WT36-F1
#
_entry.id   AF-A0A1X1WT36-F1
#
_cell.length_a   1.000
_cell.length_b   1.000
_cell.length_c   1.000
_cell.angle_alpha   90.00
_cell.angle_beta   90.00
_cell.angle_gamma   90.00
#
_symmetry.space_group_name_H-M   'P 1'
#
loop_
_entity.id
_entity.type
_entity.pdbx_description
1 polymer ?
#
loop_
_entity_poly.entity_id
_entity_poly.type
_entity_poly.pdbx_seq_one_letter_code
_entity_poly.pdbx_strand_id
1 'polypeptide(L)'
;MGFCVFCGGGLTDALQCTSCGAVNVGGTWHESAYGVPGRSGSAAGGGWMPDPTGRHEGRYFVGGQPTDLIRDGGVEALDPIGKQQLEQAGAEQVSVVEPVREGRRVWIAVAAALTVLALVGGGIGAYVYLNRDRTTVDDRYLTALKQAGFSADFNSDANAVAHGKQVCRELEGGGAQQGMPADEVAVQYFCPQFAEGFHVLETATISGSFTLNDDDPNPYAPAIEVDGTSCVGASGYSDVNPGTPVTVKNGKGEILTTTYLEEGKGGRYMCTFGFTFDVTEGQDRYVVEVGDRGELSYSFDELRAGGVALVLG
;
A
#
# COMPACT_ATOMS: atom_id res chain seq x y z
N MET A 1 -31.30 43.90 2.85
CA MET A 1 -30.46 43.97 1.64
C MET A 1 -29.04 43.67 2.09
N GLY A 2 -28.46 42.56 1.62
CA GLY A 2 -27.10 42.17 1.99
C GLY A 2 -26.07 42.90 1.13
N PHE A 3 -24.87 43.09 1.64
CA PHE A 3 -23.74 43.62 0.89
C PHE A 3 -22.69 42.52 0.75
N CYS A 4 -22.03 42.47 -0.41
CA CYS A 4 -20.92 41.55 -0.63
C CYS A 4 -19.72 41.95 0.23
N VAL A 5 -19.16 41.00 0.99
CA VAL A 5 -18.02 41.26 1.90
C VAL A 5 -16.76 41.69 1.14
N PHE A 6 -16.58 41.24 -0.11
CA PHE A 6 -15.39 41.57 -0.90
C PHE A 6 -15.43 42.94 -1.58
N CYS A 7 -16.55 43.33 -2.20
CA CYS A 7 -16.63 44.56 -3.01
C CYS A 7 -17.63 45.61 -2.51
N GLY A 8 -18.38 45.33 -1.44
CA GLY A 8 -19.41 46.22 -0.89
C GLY A 8 -20.65 46.40 -1.79
N GLY A 9 -20.74 45.68 -2.91
CA GLY A 9 -21.88 45.75 -3.84
C GLY A 9 -23.15 45.16 -3.23
N GLY A 10 -24.31 45.71 -3.58
CA GLY A 10 -25.61 45.17 -3.15
C GLY A 10 -25.84 43.77 -3.72
N LEU A 11 -26.21 42.82 -2.87
CA LEU A 11 -26.49 41.45 -3.26
C LEU A 11 -27.92 41.34 -3.81
N THR A 12 -28.02 40.99 -5.09
CA THR A 12 -29.27 40.68 -5.78
C THR A 12 -29.53 39.17 -5.92
N ASP A 13 -28.50 38.35 -5.68
CA ASP A 13 -28.55 36.89 -5.66
C ASP A 13 -27.93 36.38 -4.34
N ALA A 14 -28.51 35.31 -3.78
CA ALA A 14 -28.08 34.69 -2.53
C ALA A 14 -26.78 33.88 -2.67
N LEU A 15 -26.46 33.43 -3.89
CA LEU A 15 -25.32 32.56 -4.18
C LEU A 15 -24.18 33.29 -4.89
N GLN A 16 -24.41 34.47 -5.46
CA GLN A 16 -23.40 35.22 -6.21
C GLN A 16 -23.55 36.74 -6.12
N CYS A 17 -22.44 37.45 -6.00
CA CYS A 17 -22.37 38.89 -6.14
C CYS A 17 -22.18 39.26 -7.62
N THR A 18 -23.16 39.89 -8.23
CA THR A 18 -23.07 40.34 -9.63
C THR A 18 -22.06 41.46 -9.88
N SER A 19 -21.58 42.14 -8.83
CA SER A 19 -20.63 43.26 -8.96
C SER A 19 -19.17 42.82 -9.05
N CYS A 20 -18.77 41.79 -8.29
CA CYS A 20 -17.39 41.29 -8.28
C CYS A 20 -17.25 39.81 -8.60
N GLY A 21 -18.37 39.12 -8.82
CA GLY A 21 -18.41 37.69 -9.12
C GLY A 21 -18.31 36.77 -7.91
N ALA A 22 -18.00 37.26 -6.70
CA ALA A 22 -17.87 36.46 -5.48
C ALA A 22 -19.09 35.57 -5.21
N VAL A 23 -18.88 34.37 -4.66
CA VAL A 23 -19.93 33.34 -4.55
C VAL A 23 -20.09 32.85 -3.11
N ASN A 24 -21.32 32.53 -2.71
CA ASN A 24 -21.61 31.96 -1.40
C ASN A 24 -21.77 30.44 -1.51
N VAL A 25 -20.94 29.70 -0.78
CA VAL A 25 -20.99 28.24 -0.71
C VAL A 25 -21.19 27.85 0.76
N GLY A 26 -22.31 27.20 1.06
CA GLY A 26 -22.59 26.73 2.43
C GLY A 26 -22.69 27.81 3.50
N GLY A 27 -22.94 29.07 3.13
CA GLY A 27 -23.00 30.22 4.04
C GLY A 27 -21.72 31.06 4.07
N THR A 28 -20.61 30.58 3.51
CA THR A 28 -19.32 31.30 3.45
C THR A 28 -19.13 31.94 2.08
N TRP A 29 -18.64 33.19 2.03
CA TRP A 29 -18.37 33.90 0.78
C TRP A 29 -16.94 33.64 0.30
N HIS A 30 -16.79 33.32 -0.98
CA HIS A 30 -15.55 33.00 -1.69
C HIS A 30 -15.35 33.95 -2.88
N GLU A 31 -14.11 34.29 -3.19
CA GLU A 31 -13.79 35.24 -4.26
C GLU A 31 -13.78 34.52 -5.63
N SER A 32 -14.35 35.12 -6.67
CA SER A 32 -14.28 34.53 -8.02
C SER A 32 -12.99 34.90 -8.73
N ALA A 33 -12.39 33.96 -9.47
CA ALA A 33 -11.18 34.21 -10.26
C ALA A 33 -11.40 35.15 -11.46
N TYR A 34 -12.65 35.49 -11.80
CA TYR A 34 -12.98 36.38 -12.92
C TYR A 34 -13.80 37.58 -12.47
N GLY A 35 -13.21 38.77 -12.48
CA GLY A 35 -13.98 40.01 -12.53
C GLY A 35 -14.46 40.21 -13.96
N VAL A 36 -15.77 40.11 -14.22
CA VAL A 36 -16.30 40.39 -15.57
C VAL A 36 -17.15 41.66 -15.54
N PRO A 37 -16.76 42.72 -16.28
CA PRO A 37 -17.66 43.78 -16.63
C PRO A 37 -18.63 43.26 -17.71
N GLY A 38 -19.83 42.89 -17.28
CA GLY A 38 -21.01 42.86 -18.13
C GLY A 38 -21.24 41.57 -18.92
N ARG A 39 -22.47 41.06 -18.73
CA ARG A 39 -23.28 40.22 -19.62
C ARG A 39 -23.40 38.73 -19.26
N SER A 40 -24.48 38.47 -18.53
CA SER A 40 -25.50 37.44 -18.75
C SER A 40 -25.10 36.16 -19.48
N GLY A 41 -24.88 35.11 -18.70
CA GLY A 41 -24.99 33.72 -19.15
C GLY A 41 -25.49 32.88 -17.98
N SER A 42 -26.78 32.53 -18.00
CA SER A 42 -27.38 31.61 -17.05
C SER A 42 -26.74 30.22 -17.17
N ALA A 43 -26.05 29.78 -16.12
CA ALA A 43 -25.92 28.37 -15.78
C ALA A 43 -26.12 28.26 -14.27
N ALA A 44 -27.36 27.99 -13.87
CA ALA A 44 -27.74 27.77 -12.49
C ALA A 44 -27.16 26.43 -12.03
N GLY A 45 -26.16 26.49 -11.14
CA GLY A 45 -25.58 25.33 -10.49
C GLY A 45 -24.13 25.56 -10.09
N GLY A 46 -23.83 25.35 -8.80
CA GLY A 46 -22.47 25.16 -8.31
C GLY A 46 -22.14 23.68 -8.22
N GLY A 47 -20.88 23.30 -8.41
CA GLY A 47 -20.47 21.90 -8.34
C GLY A 47 -18.96 21.68 -8.37
N TRP A 48 -18.54 20.53 -7.87
CA TRP A 48 -17.16 20.05 -7.91
C TRP A 48 -16.81 19.49 -9.29
N MET A 49 -15.72 19.97 -9.88
CA MET A 49 -15.15 19.45 -11.13
C MET A 49 -13.64 19.26 -10.97
N PRO A 50 -12.97 18.45 -11.82
CA PRO A 50 -11.52 18.30 -11.78
C PRO A 50 -10.81 19.66 -11.86
N ASP A 51 -9.76 19.87 -11.07
CA ASP A 51 -9.05 21.15 -11.02
C ASP A 51 -8.36 21.45 -12.37
N PRO A 52 -8.71 22.54 -13.08
CA PRO A 52 -8.06 22.91 -14.33
C PRO A 52 -6.55 23.15 -14.21
N THR A 53 -6.06 23.49 -13.01
CA THR A 53 -4.62 23.69 -12.78
C THR A 53 -3.85 22.37 -12.65
N GLY A 54 -4.56 21.25 -12.47
CA GLY A 54 -3.98 19.92 -12.25
C GLY A 54 -3.25 19.76 -10.91
N ARG A 55 -3.39 20.73 -9.99
CA ARG A 55 -2.70 20.73 -8.69
C ARG A 55 -3.50 20.04 -7.58
N HIS A 56 -4.82 19.98 -7.73
CA HIS A 56 -5.74 19.42 -6.74
C HIS A 56 -6.70 18.41 -7.38
N GLU A 57 -7.29 17.52 -6.58
CA GLU A 57 -8.24 16.51 -7.04
C GLU A 57 -9.51 17.15 -7.65
N GLY A 58 -10.01 18.22 -7.03
CA GLY A 58 -11.16 18.96 -7.54
C GLY A 58 -11.14 20.45 -7.17
N ARG A 59 -11.79 21.26 -8.00
CA ARG A 59 -12.07 22.68 -7.77
C ARG A 59 -13.57 22.93 -7.85
N TYR A 60 -14.08 23.80 -7.00
CA TYR A 60 -15.49 24.16 -7.01
C TYR A 60 -15.75 25.21 -8.09
N PHE A 61 -16.87 25.08 -8.79
CA PHE A 61 -17.28 26.04 -9.81
C PHE A 61 -18.67 26.55 -9.51
N VAL A 62 -18.91 27.80 -9.89
CA VAL A 62 -20.23 28.43 -9.80
C VAL A 62 -20.48 29.20 -11.09
N GLY A 63 -21.61 28.96 -11.75
CA GLY A 63 -21.91 29.61 -13.03
C GLY A 63 -20.91 29.26 -14.13
N GLY A 64 -20.29 28.07 -14.04
CA GLY A 64 -19.24 27.62 -14.95
C GLY A 64 -17.85 28.26 -14.72
N GLN A 65 -17.69 29.08 -13.68
CA GLN A 65 -16.42 29.72 -13.35
C GLN A 65 -15.72 29.03 -12.17
N PRO A 66 -14.42 28.69 -12.27
CA PRO A 66 -13.65 28.11 -11.18
C PRO A 66 -13.48 29.12 -10.02
N THR A 67 -13.60 28.64 -8.79
CA THR A 67 -13.35 29.42 -7.57
C THR A 67 -11.97 29.10 -6.98
N ASP A 68 -11.61 29.78 -5.90
CA ASP A 68 -10.42 29.49 -5.11
C ASP A 68 -10.55 28.24 -4.21
N LEU A 69 -11.75 27.65 -4.12
CA LEU A 69 -12.05 26.49 -3.30
C LEU A 69 -11.64 25.19 -4.01
N ILE A 70 -10.72 24.44 -3.40
CA ILE A 70 -10.23 23.15 -3.88
C ILE A 70 -10.57 22.03 -2.89
N ARG A 71 -10.47 20.79 -3.36
CA ARG A 71 -10.64 19.58 -2.56
C ARG A 71 -9.56 18.57 -2.90
N ASP A 72 -8.94 18.00 -1.87
CA ASP A 72 -8.01 16.86 -1.95
C ASP A 72 -8.41 15.82 -0.90
N GLY A 73 -8.68 14.57 -1.32
CA GLY A 73 -9.00 13.49 -0.39
C GLY A 73 -10.22 13.78 0.50
N GLY A 74 -11.17 14.59 0.00
CA GLY A 74 -12.36 15.02 0.73
C GLY A 74 -12.19 16.24 1.65
N VAL A 75 -10.97 16.79 1.78
CA VAL A 75 -10.69 18.00 2.57
C VAL A 75 -10.76 19.23 1.68
N GLU A 76 -11.54 20.23 2.09
CA GLU A 76 -11.69 21.50 1.36
C GLU A 76 -10.68 22.54 1.86
N ALA A 77 -10.03 23.25 0.94
CA ALA A 77 -9.09 24.32 1.26
C ALA A 77 -9.10 25.42 0.19
N LEU A 78 -8.47 26.56 0.49
CA LEU A 78 -8.30 27.66 -0.47
C LEU A 78 -6.94 27.53 -1.18
N ASP A 79 -6.91 27.81 -2.48
CA ASP A 79 -5.71 27.75 -3.32
C ASP A 79 -5.39 29.09 -3.99
N PRO A 80 -4.64 29.98 -3.30
CA PRO A 80 -4.24 31.28 -3.84
C PRO A 80 -3.34 31.18 -5.08
N ILE A 81 -2.52 30.13 -5.19
CA ILE A 81 -1.58 29.95 -6.29
C ILE A 81 -2.33 29.54 -7.57
N GLY A 82 -3.30 28.63 -7.46
CA GLY A 82 -4.09 28.21 -8.62
C GLY A 82 -5.02 29.31 -9.09
N LYS A 83 -5.53 30.15 -8.17
CA LYS A 83 -6.24 31.38 -8.52
C LYS A 83 -5.39 32.28 -9.43
N GLN A 84 -4.13 32.55 -9.06
CA GLN A 84 -3.22 33.36 -9.88
C GLN A 84 -2.95 32.73 -11.26
N GLN A 85 -2.82 31.41 -11.34
CA GLN A 85 -2.63 30.72 -12.62
C GLN A 85 -3.88 30.83 -13.52
N LEU A 86 -5.08 30.75 -12.94
CA LEU A 86 -6.34 30.92 -13.66
C LEU A 86 -6.56 32.36 -14.12
N GLU A 87 -6.16 33.35 -13.30
CA GLU A 87 -6.18 34.77 -13.67
C GLU A 87 -5.22 35.06 -14.82
N GLN A 88 -4.00 34.50 -14.79
CA GLN A 88 -3.02 34.67 -15.88
C GLN A 88 -3.50 34.02 -17.18
N ALA A 89 -4.08 32.82 -17.11
CA ALA A 89 -4.66 32.14 -18.27
C ALA A 89 -5.88 32.88 -18.86
N GLY A 90 -6.63 33.62 -18.03
CA GLY A 90 -7.74 34.46 -18.47
C GLY A 90 -7.33 35.83 -19.03
N ALA A 91 -6.13 36.32 -18.69
CA ALA A 91 -5.65 37.66 -19.05
C ALA A 91 -5.02 37.76 -20.45
N GLU A 92 -4.82 36.64 -21.16
CA GLU A 92 -4.15 36.60 -22.47
C GLU A 92 -5.07 37.02 -23.65
N GLN A 93 -6.07 37.87 -23.39
CA GLN A 93 -6.94 38.48 -24.40
C GLN A 93 -7.12 39.99 -24.24
N VAL A 94 -6.05 40.78 -24.16
CA VAL A 94 -6.06 42.16 -24.70
C VAL A 94 -4.65 42.57 -25.14
N SER A 95 -4.33 42.37 -26.41
CA SER A 95 -3.26 43.15 -27.06
C SER A 95 -3.91 44.00 -28.15
N VAL A 96 -4.08 45.28 -27.85
CA VAL A 96 -4.51 46.30 -28.81
C VAL A 96 -3.42 46.40 -29.87
N VAL A 97 -3.74 46.01 -31.11
CA VAL A 97 -2.91 46.30 -32.28
C VAL A 97 -3.70 47.24 -33.18
N GLU A 98 -3.20 48.47 -33.31
CA GLU A 98 -3.68 49.49 -34.24
C GLU A 98 -3.66 49.00 -35.70
N PRO A 99 -4.58 49.47 -36.56
CA PRO A 99 -4.71 48.93 -37.90
C PRO A 99 -3.76 49.63 -38.88
N VAL A 100 -2.90 48.88 -39.57
CA VAL A 100 -2.35 49.33 -40.86
C VAL A 100 -2.52 48.23 -41.92
N ARG A 101 -3.43 48.56 -42.83
CA ARG A 101 -3.55 48.23 -44.27
C ARG A 101 -2.72 47.08 -44.87
N GLU A 102 -3.50 46.12 -45.38
CA GLU A 102 -3.55 45.71 -46.80
C GLU A 102 -2.63 44.56 -47.30
N GLY A 103 -3.26 43.61 -48.01
CA GLY A 103 -2.58 42.84 -49.06
C GLY A 103 -2.54 41.31 -48.94
N ARG A 104 -3.69 40.64 -49.16
CA ARG A 104 -3.93 39.39 -49.95
C ARG A 104 -2.86 38.25 -49.99
N ARG A 105 -1.95 38.13 -49.03
CA ARG A 105 -0.96 37.02 -48.93
C ARG A 105 -1.07 36.18 -47.65
N VAL A 106 -1.89 36.63 -46.70
CA VAL A 106 -2.04 36.00 -45.36
C VAL A 106 -2.85 34.69 -45.40
N TRP A 107 -3.73 34.50 -46.39
CA TRP A 107 -4.65 33.35 -46.43
C TRP A 107 -3.96 31.99 -46.65
N ILE A 108 -2.75 31.96 -47.23
CA ILE A 108 -2.01 30.69 -47.41
C ILE A 108 -1.28 30.28 -46.11
N ALA A 109 -0.82 31.25 -45.31
CA ALA A 109 -0.09 30.97 -44.07
C ALA A 109 -1.01 30.46 -42.95
N VAL A 110 -2.24 30.97 -42.85
CA VAL A 110 -3.22 30.55 -41.84
C VAL A 110 -3.73 29.12 -42.08
N ALA A 111 -3.92 28.73 -43.34
CA ALA A 111 -4.34 27.37 -43.69
C ALA A 111 -3.25 26.32 -43.38
N ALA A 112 -1.97 26.68 -43.53
CA ALA A 112 -0.85 25.81 -43.20
C ALA A 112 -0.66 25.62 -41.68
N ALA A 113 -0.88 26.66 -40.88
CA ALA A 113 -0.77 26.56 -39.42
C ALA A 113 -1.88 25.70 -38.78
N LEU A 114 -3.11 25.82 -39.27
CA LEU A 114 -4.26 25.03 -38.77
C LEU A 114 -4.16 23.55 -39.13
N THR A 115 -3.61 23.22 -40.31
CA THR A 115 -3.38 21.82 -40.71
C THR A 115 -2.29 21.16 -39.87
N VAL A 116 -1.21 21.87 -39.53
CA VAL A 116 -0.17 21.34 -38.64
C VAL A 116 -0.69 21.09 -37.22
N LEU A 117 -1.46 22.02 -36.64
CA LEU A 117 -2.03 21.83 -35.30
C LEU A 117 -3.05 20.69 -35.23
N ALA A 118 -3.88 20.52 -36.26
CA ALA A 118 -4.81 19.39 -36.34
C ALA A 118 -4.09 18.04 -36.47
N LEU A 119 -2.99 17.99 -37.24
CA LEU A 119 -2.17 16.78 -37.37
C LEU A 119 -1.42 16.44 -36.08
N VAL A 120 -0.91 17.44 -35.35
CA VAL A 120 -0.22 17.23 -34.06
C VAL A 120 -1.22 16.83 -32.97
N GLY A 121 -2.35 17.52 -32.84
CA GLY A 121 -3.40 17.18 -31.87
C GLY A 121 -4.03 15.81 -32.13
N GLY A 122 -4.32 15.50 -33.40
CA GLY A 122 -4.78 14.18 -33.81
C GLY A 122 -3.73 13.08 -33.56
N GLY A 123 -2.45 13.38 -33.77
CA GLY A 123 -1.34 12.45 -33.51
C GLY A 123 -1.20 12.09 -32.04
N ILE A 124 -1.27 13.07 -31.13
CA ILE A 124 -1.18 12.83 -29.68
C ILE A 124 -2.40 12.04 -29.18
N GLY A 125 -3.61 12.41 -29.64
CA GLY A 125 -4.84 11.69 -29.27
C GLY A 125 -4.84 10.24 -29.77
N ALA A 126 -4.42 10.01 -31.02
CA ALA A 126 -4.29 8.68 -31.58
C ALA A 126 -3.20 7.87 -30.85
N TYR A 127 -2.07 8.49 -30.50
CA TYR A 127 -0.99 7.83 -29.75
C TYR A 127 -1.45 7.35 -28.37
N VAL A 128 -2.15 8.19 -27.60
CA VAL A 128 -2.68 7.82 -26.28
C VAL A 128 -3.78 6.75 -26.41
N TYR A 129 -4.67 6.87 -27.41
CA TYR A 129 -5.72 5.89 -27.65
C TYR A 129 -5.15 4.52 -28.09
N LEU A 130 -4.14 4.51 -28.96
CA LEU A 130 -3.49 3.29 -29.44
C LEU A 130 -2.58 2.62 -28.39
N ASN A 131 -2.08 3.38 -27.40
CA ASN A 131 -1.22 2.85 -26.34
C ASN A 131 -1.95 2.59 -25.00
N ARG A 132 -3.25 2.87 -24.90
CA ARG A 132 -4.03 2.64 -23.67
C ARG A 132 -4.09 1.16 -23.23
N ASP A 133 -3.94 0.24 -24.17
CA ASP A 133 -4.06 -1.21 -23.95
C ASP A 133 -2.71 -1.96 -23.86
N ARG A 134 -1.58 -1.25 -23.72
CA ARG A 134 -0.25 -1.90 -23.63
C ARG A 134 0.26 -2.04 -22.20
N THR A 135 -0.62 -2.42 -21.26
CA THR A 135 -0.13 -2.93 -19.97
C THR A 135 0.37 -4.35 -20.19
N THR A 136 1.66 -4.58 -19.94
CA THR A 136 2.23 -5.92 -20.08
C THR A 136 1.66 -6.83 -18.98
N VAL A 137 1.77 -8.15 -19.16
CA VAL A 137 1.42 -9.10 -18.08
C VAL A 137 2.23 -8.80 -16.82
N ASP A 138 3.49 -8.42 -17.00
CA ASP A 138 4.41 -8.02 -15.93
C ASP A 138 3.87 -6.79 -15.15
N ASP A 139 3.38 -5.75 -15.85
CA ASP A 139 2.83 -4.54 -15.18
C ASP A 139 1.56 -4.85 -14.37
N ARG A 140 0.70 -5.74 -14.91
CA ARG A 140 -0.53 -6.16 -14.23
C ARG A 140 -0.21 -7.00 -12.99
N TYR A 141 0.75 -7.90 -13.10
CA TYR A 141 1.26 -8.69 -11.98
C TYR A 141 1.84 -7.79 -10.88
N LEU A 142 2.72 -6.84 -11.22
CA LEU A 142 3.31 -5.92 -10.24
C LEU A 142 2.25 -5.06 -9.53
N THR A 143 1.24 -4.61 -10.28
CA THR A 143 0.11 -3.87 -9.71
C THR A 143 -0.67 -4.73 -8.71
N ALA A 144 -0.97 -5.99 -9.06
CA ALA A 144 -1.67 -6.92 -8.19
C ALA A 144 -0.86 -7.26 -6.94
N LEU A 145 0.44 -7.51 -7.10
CA LEU A 145 1.36 -7.79 -6.00
C LEU A 145 1.41 -6.63 -5.00
N LYS A 146 1.43 -5.39 -5.49
CA LYS A 146 1.35 -4.18 -4.67
C LYS A 146 0.02 -4.04 -3.95
N GLN A 147 -1.10 -4.32 -4.63
CA GLN A 147 -2.44 -4.28 -4.03
C GLN A 147 -2.63 -5.35 -2.95
N ALA A 148 -2.02 -6.53 -3.13
CA ALA A 148 -2.02 -7.63 -2.18
C ALA A 148 -1.05 -7.41 -1.00
N GLY A 149 -0.17 -6.40 -1.06
CA GLY A 149 0.76 -6.06 0.01
C GLY A 149 2.09 -6.84 -0.01
N PHE A 150 2.31 -7.70 -1.00
CA PHE A 150 3.51 -8.56 -1.10
C PHE A 150 4.69 -7.91 -1.83
N SER A 151 4.56 -6.65 -2.27
CA SER A 151 5.66 -5.96 -2.97
C SER A 151 6.93 -5.81 -2.11
N ALA A 152 6.78 -5.80 -0.78
CA ALA A 152 7.89 -5.68 0.16
C ALA A 152 8.73 -6.96 0.29
N ASP A 153 8.20 -8.11 -0.13
CA ASP A 153 8.90 -9.41 -0.08
C ASP A 153 10.02 -9.50 -1.13
N PHE A 154 10.04 -8.56 -2.09
CA PHE A 154 10.99 -8.52 -3.19
C PHE A 154 11.87 -7.27 -3.10
N ASN A 155 13.16 -7.45 -3.37
CA ASN A 155 14.13 -6.34 -3.40
C ASN A 155 13.92 -5.33 -4.55
N SER A 156 13.16 -5.71 -5.58
CA SER A 156 12.88 -4.90 -6.77
C SER A 156 11.76 -5.52 -7.61
N ASP A 157 11.09 -4.69 -8.43
CA ASP A 157 10.07 -5.14 -9.38
C ASP A 157 10.62 -6.18 -10.38
N ALA A 158 11.86 -6.00 -10.83
CA ALA A 158 12.51 -6.95 -11.74
C ALA A 158 12.69 -8.33 -11.09
N ASN A 159 13.05 -8.37 -9.80
CA ASN A 159 13.14 -9.61 -9.06
C ASN A 159 11.77 -10.24 -8.82
N ALA A 160 10.75 -9.45 -8.48
CA ALA A 160 9.38 -9.93 -8.33
C ALA A 160 8.87 -10.61 -9.60
N VAL A 161 9.10 -10.00 -10.77
CA VAL A 161 8.73 -10.58 -12.08
C VAL A 161 9.54 -11.83 -12.40
N ALA A 162 10.86 -11.81 -12.13
CA ALA A 162 11.72 -12.97 -12.37
C ALA A 162 11.31 -14.17 -11.51
N HIS A 163 11.02 -13.93 -10.23
CA HIS A 163 10.49 -14.91 -9.28
C HIS A 163 9.13 -15.44 -9.73
N GLY A 164 8.17 -14.57 -10.05
CA GLY A 164 6.85 -15.01 -10.49
C GLY A 164 6.89 -15.88 -11.77
N LYS A 165 7.76 -15.53 -12.73
CA LYS A 165 8.01 -16.36 -13.91
C LYS A 165 8.73 -17.66 -13.57
N GLN A 166 9.56 -17.68 -12.53
CA GLN A 166 10.22 -18.89 -12.06
C GLN A 166 9.23 -19.88 -11.46
N VAL A 167 8.32 -19.42 -10.59
CA VAL A 167 7.24 -20.24 -10.02
C VAL A 167 6.51 -20.99 -11.14
N CYS A 168 6.09 -20.29 -12.19
CA CYS A 168 5.41 -20.93 -13.31
C CYS A 168 6.26 -21.96 -14.06
N ARG A 169 7.57 -21.70 -14.26
CA ARG A 169 8.47 -22.70 -14.87
C ARG A 169 8.62 -23.95 -14.00
N GLU A 170 8.62 -23.81 -12.69
CA GLU A 170 8.69 -24.94 -11.75
C GLU A 170 7.40 -25.78 -11.80
N LEU A 171 6.23 -25.12 -11.86
CA LEU A 171 4.94 -25.81 -12.02
C LEU A 171 4.82 -26.55 -13.35
N GLU A 172 5.24 -25.92 -14.46
CA GLU A 172 5.30 -26.55 -15.77
C GLU A 172 6.27 -27.75 -15.81
N GLY A 173 7.31 -27.72 -14.96
CA GLY A 173 8.26 -28.81 -14.77
C GLY A 173 7.73 -29.96 -13.91
N GLY A 174 6.50 -29.88 -13.38
CA GLY A 174 5.91 -30.88 -12.50
C GLY A 174 6.27 -30.71 -11.02
N GLY A 175 6.65 -29.50 -10.61
CA GLY A 175 6.82 -29.14 -9.20
C GLY A 175 5.51 -29.25 -8.39
N ALA A 176 5.61 -29.11 -7.07
CA ALA A 176 4.44 -29.09 -6.20
C ALA A 176 3.58 -27.85 -6.52
N GLN A 177 2.27 -28.03 -6.66
CA GLN A 177 1.31 -26.95 -6.89
C GLN A 177 0.99 -26.22 -5.58
N GLN A 178 2.01 -25.69 -4.93
CA GLN A 178 1.89 -24.96 -3.68
C GLN A 178 2.96 -23.88 -3.56
N GLY A 179 2.71 -22.86 -2.75
CA GLY A 179 3.69 -21.80 -2.50
C GLY A 179 3.15 -20.71 -1.58
N MET A 180 3.92 -19.64 -1.42
CA MET A 180 3.54 -18.51 -0.57
C MET A 180 2.38 -17.72 -1.19
N PRO A 181 1.67 -16.88 -0.41
CA PRO A 181 0.60 -16.02 -0.95
C PRO A 181 1.02 -15.15 -2.15
N ALA A 182 2.27 -14.68 -2.18
CA ALA A 182 2.83 -13.94 -3.31
C ALA A 182 2.94 -14.81 -4.60
N ASP A 183 3.20 -16.11 -4.45
CA ASP A 183 3.31 -17.05 -5.56
C ASP A 183 1.96 -17.30 -6.21
N GLU A 184 0.87 -17.31 -5.43
CA GLU A 184 -0.48 -17.42 -5.96
C GLU A 184 -0.78 -16.29 -6.96
N VAL A 185 -0.39 -15.05 -6.61
CA VAL A 185 -0.51 -13.90 -7.52
C VAL A 185 0.30 -14.15 -8.79
N ALA A 186 1.52 -14.67 -8.69
CA ALA A 186 2.30 -15.00 -9.88
C ALA A 186 1.59 -16.04 -10.77
N VAL A 187 1.04 -17.09 -10.17
CA VAL A 187 0.32 -18.15 -10.89
C VAL A 187 -0.90 -17.61 -11.61
N GLN A 188 -1.69 -16.74 -10.98
CA GLN A 188 -2.87 -16.13 -11.60
C GLN A 188 -2.55 -15.33 -12.87
N TYR A 189 -1.37 -14.71 -12.95
CA TYR A 189 -1.00 -13.84 -14.09
C TYR A 189 -0.12 -14.52 -15.13
N PHE A 190 0.85 -15.36 -14.70
CA PHE A 190 1.83 -15.96 -15.61
C PHE A 190 1.49 -17.38 -16.06
N CYS A 191 0.75 -18.15 -15.25
CA CYS A 191 0.38 -19.53 -15.58
C CYS A 191 -1.00 -19.90 -15.01
N PRO A 192 -2.08 -19.24 -15.48
CA PRO A 192 -3.42 -19.35 -14.90
C PRO A 192 -4.00 -20.77 -14.93
N GLN A 193 -3.47 -21.68 -15.74
CA GLN A 193 -3.86 -23.08 -15.77
C GLN A 193 -3.61 -23.82 -14.44
N PHE A 194 -2.70 -23.32 -13.59
CA PHE A 194 -2.44 -23.90 -12.26
C PHE A 194 -3.17 -23.17 -11.14
N ALA A 195 -3.84 -22.04 -11.42
CA ALA A 195 -4.40 -21.17 -10.39
C ALA A 195 -5.50 -21.85 -9.56
N GLU A 196 -6.35 -22.68 -10.16
CA GLU A 196 -7.44 -23.37 -9.46
C GLU A 196 -6.95 -24.43 -8.46
N GLY A 197 -5.80 -25.05 -8.74
CA GLY A 197 -5.23 -26.13 -7.92
C GLY A 197 -4.07 -25.70 -7.04
N PHE A 198 -3.72 -24.41 -7.03
CA PHE A 198 -2.57 -23.91 -6.30
C PHE A 198 -2.88 -23.79 -4.80
N HIS A 199 -2.15 -24.54 -3.98
CA HIS A 199 -2.30 -24.51 -2.53
C HIS A 199 -1.44 -23.40 -1.92
N VAL A 200 -2.07 -22.42 -1.30
CA VAL A 200 -1.36 -21.34 -0.60
C VAL A 200 -0.94 -21.82 0.77
N LEU A 201 0.37 -21.83 1.01
CA LEU A 201 0.96 -22.28 2.26
C LEU A 201 0.63 -21.31 3.39
N GLU A 202 0.18 -21.87 4.52
CA GLU A 202 -0.08 -21.12 5.73
C GLU A 202 1.21 -20.93 6.54
N THR A 203 1.43 -19.72 7.06
CA THR A 203 2.45 -19.46 8.08
C THR A 203 1.78 -19.26 9.43
N ALA A 204 2.24 -20.00 10.44
CA ALA A 204 1.72 -19.93 11.80
C ALA A 204 2.83 -19.62 12.80
N THR A 205 2.52 -18.75 13.75
CA THR A 205 3.33 -18.55 14.96
C THR A 205 2.99 -19.61 15.98
N ILE A 206 3.96 -20.45 16.31
CA ILE A 206 3.80 -21.57 17.23
C ILE A 206 4.36 -21.19 18.59
N SER A 207 3.55 -21.39 19.62
CA SER A 207 3.96 -21.25 21.01
C SER A 207 4.34 -22.60 21.59
N GLY A 208 5.45 -22.63 22.33
CA GLY A 208 5.95 -23.81 22.98
C GLY A 208 6.34 -23.57 24.43
N SER A 209 6.43 -24.68 25.17
CA SER A 209 6.98 -24.70 26.53
C SER A 209 7.94 -25.87 26.70
N PHE A 210 9.03 -25.62 27.43
CA PHE A 210 9.97 -26.63 27.87
C PHE A 210 9.99 -26.61 29.40
N THR A 211 9.64 -27.73 30.04
CA THR A 211 9.58 -27.83 31.50
C THR A 211 10.66 -28.77 32.00
N LEU A 212 11.54 -28.25 32.85
CA LEU A 212 12.46 -29.03 33.66
C LEU A 212 11.77 -29.39 35.00
N ASN A 213 11.66 -30.68 35.30
CA ASN A 213 11.06 -31.20 36.53
C ASN A 213 12.13 -31.86 37.42
N ASP A 214 12.04 -31.66 38.73
CA ASP A 214 12.88 -32.30 39.75
C ASP A 214 11.98 -32.76 40.91
N ASP A 215 11.60 -34.04 40.90
CA ASP A 215 10.65 -34.59 41.87
C ASP A 215 11.24 -34.73 43.28
N ASP A 216 12.58 -34.79 43.43
CA ASP A 216 13.28 -34.91 44.71
C ASP A 216 14.51 -33.99 44.78
N PRO A 217 14.30 -32.66 44.94
CA PRO A 217 15.37 -31.68 44.83
C PRO A 217 16.42 -31.84 45.92
N ASN A 218 17.66 -32.12 45.53
CA ASN A 218 18.78 -32.22 46.46
C ASN A 218 19.14 -30.84 47.03
N PRO A 219 19.09 -30.63 48.36
CA PRO A 219 19.41 -29.33 48.97
C PRO A 219 20.84 -28.83 48.75
N TYR A 220 21.78 -29.72 48.40
CA TYR A 220 23.20 -29.41 48.24
C TYR A 220 23.65 -29.30 46.77
N ALA A 221 22.86 -29.85 45.84
CA ALA A 221 23.15 -29.86 44.41
C ALA A 221 21.84 -29.93 43.62
N PRO A 222 21.03 -28.85 43.63
CA PRO A 222 19.73 -28.87 42.97
C PRO A 222 19.91 -28.95 41.44
N ALA A 223 18.95 -29.59 40.76
CA ALA A 223 18.86 -29.56 39.30
C ALA A 223 18.29 -28.24 38.78
N ILE A 224 17.62 -27.48 39.65
CA ILE A 224 16.99 -26.20 39.33
C ILE A 224 17.47 -25.14 40.33
N GLU A 225 18.11 -24.09 39.82
CA GLU A 225 18.43 -22.89 40.59
C GLU A 225 17.28 -21.87 40.45
N VAL A 226 16.95 -21.17 41.53
CA VAL A 226 15.77 -20.29 41.60
C VAL A 226 16.19 -18.93 42.16
N ASP A 227 15.79 -17.86 41.49
CA ASP A 227 15.91 -16.48 41.96
C ASP A 227 14.54 -15.79 41.92
N GLY A 228 13.91 -15.62 43.10
CA GLY A 228 12.54 -15.11 43.19
C GLY A 228 11.54 -16.05 42.50
N THR A 229 10.99 -15.62 41.37
CA THR A 229 10.08 -16.42 40.52
C THR A 229 10.74 -16.97 39.26
N SER A 230 11.99 -16.56 38.99
CA SER A 230 12.75 -17.06 37.86
C SER A 230 13.53 -18.31 38.26
N CYS A 231 13.81 -19.16 37.29
CA CYS A 231 14.56 -20.37 37.52
C CYS A 231 15.37 -20.74 36.28
N VAL A 232 16.46 -21.48 36.50
CA VAL A 232 17.33 -22.01 35.46
C VAL A 232 17.74 -23.43 35.81
N GLY A 233 18.13 -24.20 34.79
CA GLY A 233 18.76 -25.50 35.02
C GLY A 233 20.13 -25.32 35.68
N ALA A 234 20.45 -26.24 36.57
CA ALA A 234 21.69 -26.28 37.33
C ALA A 234 22.24 -27.71 37.36
N SER A 235 23.48 -27.86 37.82
CA SER A 235 24.15 -29.16 37.92
C SER A 235 24.14 -29.90 36.56
N GLY A 236 23.45 -31.04 36.46
CA GLY A 236 23.33 -31.83 35.23
C GLY A 236 22.48 -31.18 34.14
N TYR A 237 21.85 -30.03 34.39
CA TYR A 237 21.00 -29.27 33.46
C TYR A 237 21.46 -27.82 33.27
N SER A 238 22.72 -27.49 33.56
CA SER A 238 23.23 -26.11 33.46
C SER A 238 23.16 -25.51 32.04
N ASP A 239 23.02 -26.35 31.03
CA ASP A 239 22.79 -26.01 29.61
C ASP A 239 21.35 -25.58 29.30
N VAL A 240 20.40 -25.76 30.24
CA VAL A 240 19.00 -25.35 30.11
C VAL A 240 18.80 -24.01 30.82
N ASN A 241 18.84 -22.92 30.07
CA ASN A 241 18.73 -21.56 30.59
C ASN A 241 18.10 -20.63 29.54
N PRO A 242 17.74 -19.38 29.91
CA PRO A 242 17.31 -18.40 28.94
C PRO A 242 18.42 -18.17 27.91
N GLY A 243 18.11 -18.36 26.64
CA GLY A 243 19.12 -18.37 25.57
C GLY A 243 19.58 -19.74 25.10
N THR A 244 19.12 -20.85 25.70
CA THR A 244 19.28 -22.19 25.09
C THR A 244 18.54 -22.20 23.75
N PRO A 245 19.19 -22.62 22.65
CA PRO A 245 18.58 -22.60 21.34
C PRO A 245 17.44 -23.62 21.24
N VAL A 246 16.37 -23.22 20.55
CA VAL A 246 15.30 -24.12 20.11
C VAL A 246 15.33 -24.11 18.59
N THR A 247 15.66 -25.24 18.00
CA THR A 247 15.80 -25.39 16.55
C THR A 247 14.64 -26.19 15.99
N VAL A 248 14.08 -25.71 14.89
CA VAL A 248 13.03 -26.42 14.15
C VAL A 248 13.58 -26.81 12.79
N LYS A 249 13.55 -28.11 12.50
CA LYS A 249 14.05 -28.70 11.25
C LYS A 249 12.92 -29.36 10.46
N ASN A 250 13.10 -29.54 9.17
CA ASN A 250 12.26 -30.46 8.40
C ASN A 250 12.77 -31.91 8.51
N GLY A 251 12.06 -32.87 7.91
CA GLY A 251 12.47 -34.28 7.96
C GLY A 251 13.69 -34.63 7.12
N LYS A 252 14.26 -33.68 6.37
CA LYS A 252 15.58 -33.79 5.73
C LYS A 252 16.71 -33.26 6.61
N GLY A 253 16.39 -32.68 7.77
CA GLY A 253 17.34 -32.07 8.69
C GLY A 253 17.72 -30.62 8.33
N GLU A 254 17.02 -29.99 7.39
CA GLU A 254 17.22 -28.58 7.06
C GLU A 254 16.61 -27.72 8.17
N ILE A 255 17.40 -26.78 8.70
CA ILE A 255 16.94 -25.84 9.72
C ILE A 255 15.98 -24.84 9.07
N LEU A 256 14.75 -24.80 9.56
CA LEU A 256 13.71 -23.87 9.10
C LEU A 256 13.78 -22.57 9.90
N THR A 257 13.95 -22.68 11.22
CA THR A 257 14.06 -21.53 12.12
C THR A 257 14.78 -21.93 13.41
N THR A 258 15.35 -20.93 14.08
CA THR A 258 15.94 -21.06 15.41
C THR A 258 15.43 -19.92 16.29
N THR A 259 14.87 -20.28 17.43
CA THR A 259 14.50 -19.37 18.50
C THR A 259 15.28 -19.73 19.76
N TYR A 260 14.96 -19.12 20.89
CA TYR A 260 15.65 -19.37 22.16
C TYR A 260 14.63 -19.50 23.29
N LEU A 261 14.99 -20.28 24.31
CA LEU A 261 14.22 -20.32 25.54
C LEU A 261 14.17 -18.93 26.18
N GLU A 262 12.96 -18.52 26.55
CA GLU A 262 12.71 -17.30 27.31
C GLU A 262 13.09 -17.47 28.79
N GLU A 263 12.82 -16.45 29.62
CA GLU A 263 13.03 -16.54 31.06
C GLU A 263 12.23 -17.70 31.68
N GLY A 264 12.92 -18.61 32.36
CA GLY A 264 12.31 -19.72 33.07
C GLY A 264 11.50 -19.24 34.27
N LYS A 265 10.30 -19.79 34.46
CA LYS A 265 9.40 -19.45 35.57
C LYS A 265 9.05 -20.70 36.37
N GLY A 266 9.08 -20.58 37.69
CA GLY A 266 8.72 -21.68 38.57
C GLY A 266 9.48 -21.67 39.88
N GLY A 267 9.96 -22.83 40.29
CA GLY A 267 10.68 -23.03 41.54
C GLY A 267 11.48 -24.32 41.55
N ARG A 268 11.94 -24.75 42.72
CA ARG A 268 12.93 -25.85 42.85
C ARG A 268 12.47 -27.23 42.36
N TYR A 269 11.17 -27.42 42.14
CA TYR A 269 10.59 -28.67 41.64
C TYR A 269 10.28 -28.62 40.15
N MET A 270 10.01 -27.43 39.61
CA MET A 270 9.54 -27.29 38.24
C MET A 270 9.95 -25.91 37.72
N CYS A 271 10.62 -25.91 36.58
CA CYS A 271 11.03 -24.71 35.88
C CYS A 271 10.56 -24.75 34.43
N THR A 272 9.67 -23.85 34.05
CA THR A 272 9.09 -23.82 32.69
C THR A 272 9.61 -22.62 31.92
N PHE A 273 10.15 -22.89 30.74
CA PHE A 273 10.63 -21.93 29.77
C PHE A 273 9.63 -21.82 28.61
N GLY A 274 9.24 -20.60 28.26
CA GLY A 274 8.46 -20.34 27.04
C GLY A 274 9.37 -20.22 25.82
N PHE A 275 8.81 -20.42 24.64
CA PHE A 275 9.43 -20.03 23.38
C PHE A 275 8.38 -19.87 22.29
N THR A 276 8.70 -19.09 21.26
CA THR A 276 7.84 -18.89 20.08
C THR A 276 8.67 -18.93 18.81
N PHE A 277 8.10 -19.47 17.73
CA PHE A 277 8.73 -19.50 16.42
C PHE A 277 7.69 -19.50 15.30
N ASP A 278 8.05 -18.98 14.14
CA ASP A 278 7.20 -19.02 12.94
C ASP A 278 7.61 -20.19 12.04
N VAL A 279 6.63 -20.94 11.56
CA VAL A 279 6.83 -21.98 10.53
C VAL A 279 5.76 -21.87 9.46
N THR A 280 6.16 -22.20 8.25
CA THR A 280 5.28 -22.29 7.09
C THR A 280 4.97 -23.76 6.80
N GLU A 281 3.73 -24.04 6.41
CA GLU A 281 3.28 -25.33 5.89
C GLU A 281 4.15 -25.83 4.72
N GLY A 282 4.05 -27.12 4.38
CA GLY A 282 4.63 -27.68 3.16
C GLY A 282 5.89 -28.51 3.40
N GLN A 283 6.30 -28.68 4.66
CA GLN A 283 7.35 -29.63 5.05
C GLN A 283 6.74 -31.02 5.29
N ASP A 284 7.56 -32.07 5.15
CA ASP A 284 7.13 -33.45 5.42
C ASP A 284 6.82 -33.69 6.91
N ARG A 285 7.56 -33.03 7.79
CA ARG A 285 7.39 -32.96 9.24
C ARG A 285 8.23 -31.83 9.81
N TYR A 286 7.96 -31.46 11.06
CA TYR A 286 8.67 -30.44 11.81
C TYR A 286 9.29 -31.09 13.05
N VAL A 287 10.61 -31.05 13.13
CA VAL A 287 11.38 -31.63 14.22
C VAL A 287 11.83 -30.50 15.13
N VAL A 288 11.31 -30.46 16.37
CA VAL A 288 11.63 -29.45 17.37
C VAL A 288 12.66 -30.01 18.34
N GLU A 289 13.78 -29.32 18.46
CA GLU A 289 14.93 -29.66 19.31
C GLU A 289 15.19 -28.51 20.29
N VAL A 290 15.45 -28.82 21.56
CA VAL A 290 15.83 -27.84 22.58
C VAL A 290 17.23 -28.16 23.08
N GLY A 291 18.20 -27.30 22.79
CA GLY A 291 19.61 -27.56 23.06
C GLY A 291 20.04 -28.90 22.47
N ASP A 292 20.67 -29.75 23.30
CA ASP A 292 21.05 -31.12 22.94
C ASP A 292 20.15 -32.17 23.67
N ARG A 293 18.94 -31.79 24.08
CA ARG A 293 18.07 -32.59 24.98
C ARG A 293 17.04 -33.46 24.26
N GLY A 294 17.25 -33.70 22.97
CA GLY A 294 16.44 -34.58 22.14
C GLY A 294 15.46 -33.83 21.23
N GLU A 295 14.82 -34.61 20.36
CA GLU A 295 13.99 -34.11 19.27
C GLU A 295 12.59 -34.72 19.33
N LEU A 296 11.56 -33.92 19.08
CA LEU A 296 10.19 -34.40 18.83
C LEU A 296 9.74 -33.99 17.43
N SER A 297 9.04 -34.91 16.75
CA SER A 297 8.50 -34.68 15.41
C SER A 297 7.00 -34.39 15.47
N TYR A 298 6.57 -33.40 14.71
CA TYR A 298 5.20 -32.95 14.57
C TYR A 298 4.82 -32.76 13.10
N SER A 299 3.53 -32.87 12.80
CA SER A 299 2.92 -32.31 11.60
C SER A 299 2.60 -30.82 11.77
N PHE A 300 2.37 -30.10 10.67
CA PHE A 300 1.96 -28.69 10.73
C PHE A 300 0.65 -28.52 11.53
N ASP A 301 -0.32 -29.42 11.33
CA ASP A 301 -1.60 -29.38 12.03
C ASP A 301 -1.46 -29.58 13.54
N GLU A 302 -0.57 -30.46 13.99
CA GLU A 302 -0.31 -30.66 15.42
C GLU A 302 0.30 -29.41 16.05
N LEU A 303 1.29 -28.80 15.40
CA LEU A 303 1.89 -27.55 15.88
C LEU A 303 0.87 -26.42 15.97
N ARG A 304 0.07 -26.25 14.92
CA ARG A 304 -0.95 -25.20 14.85
C ARG A 304 -2.06 -25.40 15.89
N ALA A 305 -2.49 -26.65 16.14
CA ALA A 305 -3.59 -26.94 17.05
C ALA A 305 -3.18 -26.94 18.53
N GLY A 306 -1.98 -27.43 18.85
CA GLY A 306 -1.57 -27.71 20.23
C GLY A 306 -0.27 -27.07 20.68
N GLY A 307 0.50 -26.45 19.77
CA GLY A 307 1.83 -25.94 20.08
C GLY A 307 2.81 -27.05 20.42
N VAL A 308 3.82 -26.71 21.23
CA VAL A 308 4.85 -27.65 21.69
C VAL A 308 4.86 -27.69 23.22
N ALA A 309 4.86 -28.89 23.79
CA ALA A 309 5.07 -29.09 25.22
C ALA A 309 6.08 -30.21 25.44
N LEU A 310 7.23 -29.83 25.99
CA LEU A 310 8.35 -30.72 26.28
C LEU A 310 8.56 -30.78 27.79
N VAL A 311 8.79 -31.97 28.32
CA VAL A 311 9.11 -32.17 29.74
C VAL A 311 10.37 -33.01 29.84
N LEU A 312 11.30 -32.57 30.67
CA LEU A 312 12.54 -33.25 31.00
C LEU A 312 12.67 -33.29 32.53
N GLY A 313 13.02 -34.44 33.10
CA GLY A 313 13.08 -34.62 34.56
C GLY A 313 12.86 -36.06 34.95
#